data_AF-A0A3D9ZR57-F1
#
_entry.id   AF-A0A3D9ZR57-F1
#
_cell.length_a   1.000
_cell.length_b   1.000
_cell.length_c   1.000
_cell.angle_alpha   90.00
_cell.angle_beta   90.00
_cell.angle_gamma   90.00
#
_symmetry.space_group_name_H-M   'P 1'
#
loop_
_entity.id
_entity.type
_entity.pdbx_description
1 polymer ?
#
loop_
_entity_poly.entity_id
_entity_poly.type
_entity_poly.pdbx_seq_one_letter_code
_entity_poly.pdbx_strand_id
1 'polypeptide(L)'
;MSLGVNRNARRLALRRIRAGLVAVAVTATCLVAWAAPAQALPLSVTVTIVRVAECCPGGPIDLDSEADFYGRTTIGGSSTDFGEIEDKSIITPDDWKATQTVDHSNATTDVKIEVFDEDDGLNFRDNQIDLTNNDADRAVNFSIDLHPENSRCYFTGDVSGPCGVEVTTEGNADDGDVGDMILMVEVNEPPQAPGRHVRCLHSPLWPQPGEPVTITAEAFGDQPDGAPLPPLISDQLDIFFSTDGGATRQKIGGSGRQTTLSASQTAGAAGSTFSYSCLAIDRLEPVDSGWHTVQVGDPPQGRAVPVLLTGSRERALDVVLFPATTNVRSQPNNPSNTSLLTFPVYSGPKDANFLNHAHDAVLELMREQLLLDNQRDINVWIARDPAGTGGYRDTSGDGNPDLCQHQLPANLGTDYGFGNVRAILHPATPAPGDLNTLRECAVGGVMSAESGETGVFIHETGHAGFGLADEYCCDGGYFQTPEVPNVYKSRDACLNDVGSLSGVAGDCRGMDSVDPGTDFDFWVSDPASNDLMNDNNFARRADRRRITFVFGQCDQGKC
;
A
#
# COMPACT_ATOMS: atom_id res chain seq x y z
N MET A 1 64.19 -6.45 -68.70
CA MET A 1 62.76 -6.35 -69.10
C MET A 1 61.97 -6.12 -67.82
N SER A 2 61.79 -4.88 -67.35
CA SER A 2 60.77 -3.88 -67.74
C SER A 2 59.33 -4.43 -67.78
N LEU A 3 58.41 -3.61 -67.24
CA LEU A 3 56.95 -3.72 -67.05
C LEU A 3 56.60 -3.95 -65.56
N GLY A 4 56.34 -2.95 -64.72
CA GLY A 4 55.77 -1.63 -65.00
C GLY A 4 54.23 -1.69 -64.97
N VAL A 5 53.62 -2.17 -63.88
CA VAL A 5 52.16 -2.14 -63.71
C VAL A 5 51.74 -1.14 -62.62
N ASN A 6 51.31 -0.02 -63.17
CA ASN A 6 50.69 1.19 -62.66
C ASN A 6 49.79 1.03 -61.40
N ARG A 7 50.31 1.44 -60.22
CA ARG A 7 49.56 1.52 -58.94
C ARG A 7 48.42 2.56 -58.94
N ASN A 8 48.31 3.41 -59.97
CA ASN A 8 47.30 4.47 -60.02
C ASN A 8 45.93 4.02 -60.55
N ALA A 9 45.82 2.85 -61.19
CA ALA A 9 44.53 2.34 -61.69
C ALA A 9 43.64 1.74 -60.58
N ARG A 10 44.22 1.17 -59.52
CA ARG A 10 43.47 0.57 -58.40
C ARG A 10 42.87 1.60 -57.44
N ARG A 11 43.43 2.82 -57.36
CA ARG A 11 42.93 3.89 -56.47
C ARG A 11 41.70 4.62 -57.02
N LEU A 12 41.46 4.60 -58.34
CA LEU A 12 40.26 5.20 -58.93
C LEU A 12 39.02 4.29 -58.86
N ALA A 13 39.19 2.96 -58.92
CA ALA A 13 38.08 2.02 -58.84
C ALA A 13 37.42 1.99 -57.44
N LEU A 14 38.21 2.13 -56.38
CA LEU A 14 37.70 2.16 -54.99
C LEU A 14 37.01 3.49 -54.60
N ARG A 15 37.28 4.59 -55.32
CA ARG A 15 36.59 5.87 -55.10
C ARG A 15 35.19 5.93 -55.73
N ARG A 16 34.91 5.15 -56.78
CA ARG A 16 33.57 5.11 -57.41
C ARG A 16 32.59 4.16 -56.71
N ILE A 17 33.07 3.16 -55.97
CA ILE A 17 32.22 2.29 -55.15
C ILE A 17 31.77 2.99 -53.85
N ARG A 18 32.57 3.93 -53.32
CA ARG A 18 32.19 4.73 -52.14
C ARG A 18 31.23 5.89 -52.42
N ALA A 19 31.02 6.28 -53.68
CA ALA A 19 30.05 7.32 -54.04
C ALA A 19 28.66 6.77 -54.39
N GLY A 20 28.54 5.47 -54.70
CA GLY A 20 27.26 4.81 -55.01
C GLY A 20 26.52 4.22 -53.81
N LEU A 21 27.20 4.00 -52.68
CA LEU A 21 26.59 3.48 -51.43
C LEU A 21 26.10 4.57 -50.47
N VAL A 22 26.40 5.84 -50.76
CA VAL A 22 25.95 6.99 -49.95
C VAL A 22 24.61 7.57 -50.47
N ALA A 23 24.16 7.18 -51.68
CA ALA A 23 22.92 7.69 -52.28
C ALA A 23 21.67 6.81 -52.06
N VAL A 24 21.80 5.64 -51.41
CA VAL A 24 20.65 4.79 -51.02
C VAL A 24 20.46 4.76 -49.49
N ALA A 25 21.39 5.35 -48.73
CA ALA A 25 21.31 5.43 -47.26
C ALA A 25 20.74 6.78 -46.74
N VAL A 26 20.20 7.64 -47.62
CA VAL A 26 19.66 8.97 -47.27
C VAL A 26 18.14 9.08 -47.56
N THR A 27 17.50 8.01 -48.04
CA THR A 27 16.04 7.97 -48.30
C THR A 27 15.31 6.92 -47.46
N ALA A 28 15.82 6.59 -46.27
CA ALA A 28 15.18 5.65 -45.34
C ALA A 28 15.20 6.11 -43.86
N THR A 29 15.37 7.41 -43.59
CA THR A 29 15.45 7.94 -42.21
C THR A 29 14.78 9.30 -42.07
N CYS A 30 13.53 9.40 -42.51
CA CYS A 30 12.60 10.45 -42.06
C CYS A 30 11.16 9.89 -41.98
N LEU A 31 10.99 8.64 -41.57
CA LEU A 31 9.79 8.30 -40.82
C LEU A 31 10.07 8.75 -39.39
N VAL A 32 9.83 10.03 -39.15
CA VAL A 32 9.41 10.46 -37.81
C VAL A 32 8.17 9.63 -37.57
N ALA A 33 8.31 8.52 -36.83
CA ALA A 33 7.18 7.93 -36.18
C ALA A 33 6.63 9.09 -35.35
N TRP A 34 5.52 9.66 -35.81
CA TRP A 34 4.69 10.47 -34.95
C TRP A 34 4.36 9.50 -33.83
N ALA A 35 5.03 9.66 -32.69
CA ALA A 35 4.53 9.08 -31.46
C ALA A 35 3.07 9.50 -31.44
N ALA A 36 2.17 8.53 -31.39
CA ALA A 36 0.78 8.84 -31.07
C ALA A 36 0.85 9.78 -29.85
N PRO A 37 0.06 10.87 -29.80
CA PRO A 37 -0.02 11.66 -28.59
C PRO A 37 -0.20 10.67 -27.45
N ALA A 38 0.67 10.75 -26.43
CA ALA A 38 0.59 9.86 -25.29
C ALA A 38 -0.87 9.87 -24.84
N GLN A 39 -1.54 8.72 -24.99
CA GLN A 39 -2.91 8.61 -24.49
C GLN A 39 -2.81 8.88 -23.01
N ALA A 40 -3.49 9.93 -22.57
CA ALA A 40 -3.48 10.32 -21.19
C ALA A 40 -4.12 9.21 -20.35
N LEU A 41 -3.59 9.02 -19.15
CA LEU A 41 -3.91 7.89 -18.28
C LEU A 41 -5.41 7.99 -17.88
N PRO A 42 -6.23 6.95 -18.08
CA PRO A 42 -7.64 7.01 -17.71
C PRO A 42 -7.82 6.80 -16.20
N LEU A 43 -8.53 7.69 -15.50
CA LEU A 43 -9.05 7.50 -14.14
C LEU A 43 -10.54 7.17 -14.18
N SER A 44 -11.05 6.33 -13.28
CA SER A 44 -12.50 6.09 -13.14
C SER A 44 -13.05 6.92 -11.98
N VAL A 45 -13.94 7.87 -12.27
CA VAL A 45 -14.64 8.68 -11.27
C VAL A 45 -16.03 8.09 -11.07
N THR A 46 -16.43 7.84 -9.83
CA THR A 46 -17.78 7.40 -9.46
C THR A 46 -18.40 8.41 -8.50
N VAL A 47 -19.64 8.82 -8.78
CA VAL A 47 -20.47 9.64 -7.90
C VAL A 47 -21.69 8.83 -7.51
N THR A 48 -21.90 8.65 -6.20
CA THR A 48 -23.03 7.92 -5.62
C THR A 48 -23.92 8.90 -4.86
N ILE A 49 -25.21 8.94 -5.20
CA ILE A 49 -26.22 9.65 -4.39
C ILE A 49 -26.75 8.65 -3.37
N VAL A 50 -26.51 8.90 -2.08
CA VAL A 50 -26.82 7.98 -0.98
C VAL A 50 -28.22 8.23 -0.43
N ARG A 51 -28.60 9.51 -0.33
CA ARG A 51 -29.91 9.94 0.16
C ARG A 51 -30.31 11.25 -0.47
N VAL A 52 -31.60 11.41 -0.75
CA VAL A 52 -32.26 12.70 -1.01
C VAL A 52 -33.47 12.80 -0.09
N ALA A 53 -33.73 13.99 0.45
CA ALA A 53 -34.93 14.24 1.22
C ALA A 53 -35.45 15.66 1.01
N GLU A 54 -36.76 15.82 1.17
CA GLU A 54 -37.37 17.12 1.38
C GLU A 54 -36.91 17.70 2.73
N CYS A 55 -36.50 18.99 2.77
CA CYS A 55 -36.01 19.65 3.99
C CYS A 55 -36.60 21.07 4.20
N CYS A 56 -36.58 21.55 5.45
CA CYS A 56 -37.14 22.81 5.97
C CYS A 56 -36.38 24.07 5.45
N PRO A 57 -36.89 25.34 5.58
CA PRO A 57 -38.14 25.86 6.13
C PRO A 57 -39.14 26.34 5.03
N GLY A 58 -39.06 25.78 3.82
CA GLY A 58 -39.89 26.17 2.66
C GLY A 58 -41.30 25.55 2.61
N GLY A 59 -41.50 24.38 3.23
CA GLY A 59 -42.72 23.58 3.09
C GLY A 59 -42.41 22.26 2.37
N PRO A 60 -43.41 21.38 2.18
CA PRO A 60 -43.23 20.21 1.32
C PRO A 60 -43.07 20.66 -0.14
N ILE A 61 -42.30 19.91 -0.93
CA ILE A 61 -42.02 20.25 -2.34
C ILE A 61 -43.34 20.14 -3.14
N ASP A 62 -44.10 19.08 -2.87
CA ASP A 62 -45.50 18.96 -3.29
C ASP A 62 -46.47 19.29 -2.14
N LEU A 63 -47.50 20.09 -2.43
CA LEU A 63 -48.56 20.43 -1.48
C LEU A 63 -49.64 19.35 -1.35
N ASP A 64 -49.78 18.50 -2.36
CA ASP A 64 -50.86 17.52 -2.49
C ASP A 64 -50.38 16.05 -2.34
N SER A 65 -49.08 15.77 -2.48
CA SER A 65 -48.43 14.43 -2.37
C SER A 65 -47.10 14.46 -1.61
N GLU A 66 -46.45 13.31 -1.45
CA GLU A 66 -45.01 13.23 -1.17
C GLU A 66 -44.23 13.36 -2.50
N ALA A 67 -42.98 13.83 -2.48
CA ALA A 67 -42.18 14.02 -3.70
C ALA A 67 -41.91 12.75 -4.54
N ASP A 68 -41.74 12.94 -5.84
CA ASP A 68 -41.43 11.97 -6.88
C ASP A 68 -40.03 12.24 -7.45
N PHE A 69 -39.00 11.65 -6.85
CA PHE A 69 -37.62 12.01 -7.16
C PHE A 69 -37.08 11.31 -8.42
N TYR A 70 -36.48 12.09 -9.32
CA TYR A 70 -35.55 11.58 -10.35
C TYR A 70 -34.31 12.47 -10.46
N GLY A 71 -33.23 11.96 -11.05
CA GLY A 71 -31.96 12.68 -11.04
C GLY A 71 -31.08 12.47 -12.26
N ARG A 72 -30.14 13.38 -12.44
CA ARG A 72 -29.08 13.33 -13.44
C ARG A 72 -27.75 13.67 -12.79
N THR A 73 -26.72 12.89 -13.09
CA THR A 73 -25.33 13.25 -12.76
C THR A 73 -24.49 13.36 -14.03
N THR A 74 -23.77 14.46 -14.19
CA THR A 74 -22.84 14.70 -15.31
C THR A 74 -21.42 14.76 -14.78
N ILE A 75 -20.52 13.93 -15.32
CA ILE A 75 -19.10 13.87 -14.95
C ILE A 75 -18.26 14.14 -16.20
N GLY A 76 -17.42 15.18 -16.18
CA GLY A 76 -16.53 15.50 -17.31
C GLY A 76 -17.29 15.70 -18.64
N GLY A 77 -18.54 16.16 -18.57
CA GLY A 77 -19.43 16.35 -19.72
C GLY A 77 -20.22 15.14 -20.19
N SER A 78 -20.11 13.97 -19.52
CA SER A 78 -20.93 12.78 -19.80
C SER A 78 -22.01 12.60 -18.74
N SER A 79 -23.27 12.46 -19.15
CA SER A 79 -24.42 12.40 -18.24
C SER A 79 -24.93 10.97 -18.06
N THR A 80 -25.38 10.67 -16.84
CA THR A 80 -26.15 9.48 -16.44
C THR A 80 -27.47 9.96 -15.86
N ASP A 81 -28.59 9.52 -16.44
CA ASP A 81 -29.93 9.74 -15.92
C ASP A 81 -30.33 8.55 -15.03
N PHE A 82 -30.97 8.85 -13.91
CA PHE A 82 -31.50 7.85 -12.98
C PHE A 82 -33.01 7.70 -13.15
N GLY A 83 -33.53 6.53 -12.81
CA GLY A 83 -34.96 6.27 -12.81
C GLY A 83 -35.69 6.99 -11.66
N GLU A 84 -36.99 7.16 -11.85
CA GLU A 84 -37.93 7.77 -10.91
C GLU A 84 -38.16 6.91 -9.65
N ILE A 85 -38.39 7.58 -8.53
CA ILE A 85 -38.81 6.99 -7.26
C ILE A 85 -39.99 7.79 -6.72
N GLU A 86 -41.18 7.22 -6.87
CA GLU A 86 -42.46 7.84 -6.54
C GLU A 86 -42.79 7.84 -5.03
N ASP A 87 -43.64 8.79 -4.63
CA ASP A 87 -44.39 8.92 -3.37
C ASP A 87 -43.52 8.84 -2.11
N LYS A 88 -42.40 9.58 -2.08
CA LYS A 88 -41.49 9.57 -0.93
C LYS A 88 -40.93 10.94 -0.61
N SER A 89 -41.08 11.35 0.64
CA SER A 89 -40.39 12.51 1.22
C SER A 89 -38.89 12.29 1.45
N ILE A 90 -38.42 11.03 1.49
CA ILE A 90 -37.01 10.64 1.67
C ILE A 90 -36.71 9.37 0.85
N ILE A 91 -35.65 9.41 0.04
CA ILE A 91 -35.15 8.25 -0.72
C ILE A 91 -33.72 7.90 -0.32
N THR A 92 -33.40 6.61 -0.32
CA THR A 92 -32.03 6.07 -0.23
C THR A 92 -31.81 5.10 -1.41
N PRO A 93 -31.53 5.60 -2.62
CA PRO A 93 -31.46 4.77 -3.81
C PRO A 93 -30.22 3.86 -3.80
N ASP A 94 -30.39 2.58 -4.12
CA ASP A 94 -29.28 1.63 -4.17
C ASP A 94 -28.43 1.76 -5.45
N ASP A 95 -29.01 2.32 -6.51
CA ASP A 95 -28.48 2.29 -7.89
C ASP A 95 -28.24 3.67 -8.52
N TRP A 96 -28.44 4.77 -7.78
CA TRP A 96 -28.11 6.13 -8.26
C TRP A 96 -26.59 6.37 -8.21
N LYS A 97 -25.89 5.77 -9.18
CA LYS A 97 -24.43 5.78 -9.32
C LYS A 97 -24.04 6.12 -10.75
N ALA A 98 -23.30 7.20 -10.93
CA ALA A 98 -22.72 7.58 -12.21
C ALA A 98 -21.21 7.31 -12.19
N THR A 99 -20.71 6.56 -13.19
CA THR A 99 -19.28 6.27 -13.34
C THR A 99 -18.80 6.72 -14.70
N GLN A 100 -17.70 7.47 -14.73
CA GLN A 100 -17.11 7.97 -15.96
C GLN A 100 -15.58 7.86 -15.94
N THR A 101 -15.01 7.50 -17.09
CA THR A 101 -13.56 7.59 -17.29
C THR A 101 -13.18 9.03 -17.63
N VAL A 102 -12.23 9.58 -16.89
CA VAL A 102 -11.70 10.94 -17.06
C VAL A 102 -10.19 10.92 -17.34
N ASP A 103 -9.73 11.97 -17.98
CA ASP A 103 -8.33 12.15 -18.35
C ASP A 103 -7.50 12.59 -17.12
N HIS A 104 -6.58 11.74 -16.66
CA HIS A 104 -5.68 12.04 -15.53
C HIS A 104 -4.78 13.25 -15.81
N SER A 105 -4.52 13.66 -17.05
CA SER A 105 -3.69 14.83 -17.31
C SER A 105 -4.36 16.15 -16.90
N ASN A 106 -5.68 16.14 -16.65
CA ASN A 106 -6.41 17.30 -16.15
C ASN A 106 -6.21 17.46 -14.64
N ALA A 107 -5.98 18.70 -14.19
CA ALA A 107 -5.88 19.00 -12.76
C ALA A 107 -7.17 18.60 -12.01
N THR A 108 -8.32 18.87 -12.62
CA THR A 108 -9.64 18.58 -12.06
C THR A 108 -10.60 18.01 -13.11
N THR A 109 -11.71 17.45 -12.65
CA THR A 109 -12.88 17.16 -13.49
C THR A 109 -14.15 17.68 -12.84
N ASP A 110 -15.03 18.25 -13.64
CA ASP A 110 -16.26 18.85 -13.14
C ASP A 110 -17.38 17.81 -13.02
N VAL A 111 -18.20 17.98 -11.98
CA VAL A 111 -19.41 17.22 -11.71
C VAL A 111 -20.59 18.17 -11.53
N LYS A 112 -21.71 17.80 -12.11
CA LYS A 112 -23.02 18.46 -11.93
C LYS A 112 -24.06 17.41 -11.55
N ILE A 113 -24.76 17.63 -10.44
CA ILE A 113 -25.89 16.80 -10.00
C ILE A 113 -27.16 17.63 -10.06
N GLU A 114 -28.20 17.09 -10.66
CA GLU A 114 -29.53 17.68 -10.76
C GLU A 114 -30.54 16.66 -10.23
N VAL A 115 -31.43 17.08 -9.34
CA VAL A 115 -32.55 16.27 -8.86
C VAL A 115 -33.83 17.05 -9.10
N PHE A 116 -34.88 16.35 -9.46
CA PHE A 116 -36.16 16.91 -9.83
C PHE A 116 -37.26 16.17 -9.10
N ASP A 117 -38.35 16.88 -8.89
CA ASP A 117 -39.65 16.36 -8.51
C ASP A 117 -40.51 16.22 -9.78
N GLU A 118 -41.05 15.03 -10.04
CA GLU A 118 -41.93 14.76 -11.18
C GLU A 118 -43.39 15.07 -10.82
N ASP A 119 -43.93 16.15 -11.38
CA ASP A 119 -45.34 16.51 -11.18
C ASP A 119 -46.22 15.86 -12.25
N ASP A 120 -46.99 14.84 -11.87
CA ASP A 120 -47.89 14.16 -12.79
C ASP A 120 -49.14 15.01 -13.13
N GLY A 121 -49.38 15.31 -14.42
CA GLY A 121 -50.65 15.86 -14.91
C GLY A 121 -50.80 17.39 -15.05
N LEU A 122 -51.69 18.03 -14.28
CA LEU A 122 -52.09 19.45 -14.45
C LEU A 122 -51.27 20.44 -13.58
N ASN A 123 -50.33 19.97 -12.76
CA ASN A 123 -49.48 20.77 -11.87
C ASN A 123 -48.19 21.23 -12.56
N PHE A 124 -48.35 21.91 -13.71
CA PHE A 124 -47.31 22.47 -14.58
C PHE A 124 -45.90 22.73 -13.95
N ARG A 125 -45.06 21.69 -13.90
CA ARG A 125 -43.63 21.58 -14.34
C ARG A 125 -42.88 20.68 -13.37
N ASP A 126 -42.06 19.76 -13.86
CA ASP A 126 -41.03 19.12 -13.04
C ASP A 126 -40.17 20.20 -12.36
N ASN A 127 -40.23 20.26 -11.03
CA ASN A 127 -39.54 21.28 -10.26
C ASN A 127 -38.15 20.75 -9.90
N GLN A 128 -37.11 21.42 -10.42
CA GLN A 128 -35.74 21.06 -10.03
C GLN A 128 -35.58 21.36 -8.54
N ILE A 129 -35.23 20.38 -7.73
CA ILE A 129 -35.07 20.58 -6.29
C ILE A 129 -33.80 21.39 -6.05
N ASP A 130 -33.91 22.44 -5.25
CA ASP A 130 -32.75 23.17 -4.76
C ASP A 130 -32.03 22.35 -3.68
N LEU A 131 -30.78 22.03 -3.98
CA LEU A 131 -29.89 21.25 -3.13
C LEU A 131 -28.64 22.06 -2.75
N THR A 132 -28.59 23.35 -3.07
CA THR A 132 -27.43 24.22 -2.82
C THR A 132 -27.77 25.40 -1.92
N ASN A 133 -26.78 25.93 -1.22
CA ASN A 133 -26.94 27.15 -0.42
C ASN A 133 -26.80 28.44 -1.25
N ASN A 134 -26.96 28.34 -2.56
CA ASN A 134 -26.75 29.41 -3.53
C ASN A 134 -28.00 29.62 -4.39
N ASP A 135 -28.80 30.64 -4.04
CA ASP A 135 -30.06 31.00 -4.73
C ASP A 135 -29.97 31.23 -6.26
N ALA A 136 -28.76 31.29 -6.83
CA ALA A 136 -28.55 31.45 -8.27
C ALA A 136 -28.53 30.12 -9.05
N ASP A 137 -28.35 28.98 -8.39
CA ASP A 137 -28.31 27.65 -9.02
C ASP A 137 -28.96 26.59 -8.12
N ARG A 138 -29.77 25.72 -8.72
CA ARG A 138 -30.38 24.57 -8.02
C ARG A 138 -29.57 23.29 -8.21
N ALA A 139 -28.69 23.25 -9.21
CA ALA A 139 -27.82 22.12 -9.46
C ALA A 139 -26.60 22.17 -8.52
N VAL A 140 -26.19 21.01 -8.01
CA VAL A 140 -24.98 20.90 -7.19
C VAL A 140 -23.80 20.73 -8.12
N ASN A 141 -22.94 21.76 -8.19
CA ASN A 141 -21.75 21.79 -9.01
C ASN A 141 -20.50 21.71 -8.13
N PHE A 142 -19.57 20.83 -8.50
CA PHE A 142 -18.25 20.77 -7.87
C PHE A 142 -17.19 20.28 -8.84
N SER A 143 -15.94 20.63 -8.56
CA SER A 143 -14.78 20.12 -9.28
C SER A 143 -14.04 19.14 -8.38
N ILE A 144 -13.77 17.95 -8.92
CA ILE A 144 -12.99 16.91 -8.27
C ILE A 144 -11.53 17.14 -8.62
N ASP A 145 -10.68 17.24 -7.60
CA ASP A 145 -9.25 17.21 -7.77
C ASP A 145 -8.79 15.79 -8.13
N LEU A 146 -8.27 15.65 -9.36
CA LEU A 146 -7.73 14.38 -9.86
C LEU A 146 -6.27 14.16 -9.45
N HIS A 147 -5.64 15.15 -8.81
CA HIS A 147 -4.28 15.11 -8.31
C HIS A 147 -4.22 15.51 -6.83
N PRO A 148 -5.01 14.84 -5.98
CA PRO A 148 -5.32 15.38 -4.67
C PRO A 148 -4.15 15.43 -3.73
N GLU A 149 -4.26 16.45 -2.90
CA GLU A 149 -3.15 16.93 -2.11
C GLU A 149 -2.65 16.01 -1.00
N ASN A 150 -3.40 14.97 -0.65
CA ASN A 150 -3.14 14.15 0.54
C ASN A 150 -3.46 12.66 0.31
N SER A 151 -3.26 12.15 -0.91
CA SER A 151 -3.60 10.76 -1.33
C SER A 151 -5.10 10.39 -1.22
N ARG A 152 -5.94 11.33 -0.80
CA ARG A 152 -7.39 11.23 -0.81
C ARG A 152 -7.91 12.30 -1.74
N CYS A 153 -8.49 11.86 -2.85
CA CYS A 153 -9.30 12.71 -3.73
C CYS A 153 -10.14 13.69 -2.89
N TYR A 154 -10.20 14.95 -3.30
CA TYR A 154 -10.97 15.99 -2.62
C TYR A 154 -11.74 16.77 -3.69
N PHE A 155 -12.98 17.14 -3.39
CA PHE A 155 -13.81 17.92 -4.31
C PHE A 155 -14.24 19.23 -3.66
N THR A 156 -14.38 20.26 -4.49
CA THR A 156 -14.72 21.63 -4.06
C THR A 156 -15.77 22.25 -4.96
N GLY A 157 -16.69 23.01 -4.38
CA GLY A 157 -17.80 23.65 -5.09
C GLY A 157 -18.94 23.93 -4.12
N ASP A 158 -20.18 23.77 -4.60
CA ASP A 158 -21.40 23.91 -3.81
C ASP A 158 -21.42 22.93 -2.63
N VAL A 159 -20.79 21.77 -2.82
CA VAL A 159 -20.47 20.77 -1.80
C VAL A 159 -18.97 20.48 -1.83
N SER A 160 -18.35 20.30 -0.66
CA SER A 160 -16.92 20.05 -0.55
C SER A 160 -16.62 18.96 0.47
N GLY A 161 -15.69 18.08 0.15
CA GLY A 161 -15.26 17.04 1.08
C GLY A 161 -14.26 16.07 0.47
N PRO A 162 -13.74 15.15 1.31
CA PRO A 162 -12.87 14.08 0.85
C PRO A 162 -13.68 13.00 0.12
N CYS A 163 -13.08 12.41 -0.90
CA CYS A 163 -13.60 11.24 -1.59
C CYS A 163 -13.61 10.01 -0.66
N GLY A 164 -14.54 9.09 -0.87
CA GLY A 164 -14.79 7.92 -0.02
C GLY A 164 -15.48 8.25 1.32
N VAL A 165 -16.00 9.47 1.47
CA VAL A 165 -16.78 9.92 2.64
C VAL A 165 -18.13 10.47 2.15
N GLU A 166 -19.17 10.19 2.91
CA GLU A 166 -20.50 10.78 2.69
C GLU A 166 -20.51 12.26 3.11
N VAL A 167 -20.95 13.12 2.21
CA VAL A 167 -21.04 14.58 2.42
C VAL A 167 -22.46 15.05 2.16
N THR A 168 -22.94 15.96 3.00
CA THR A 168 -24.29 16.51 2.94
C THR A 168 -24.28 17.89 2.30
N THR A 169 -25.28 18.17 1.45
CA THR A 169 -25.63 19.50 0.94
C THR A 169 -27.11 19.78 1.19
N GLU A 170 -27.47 21.05 1.31
CA GLU A 170 -28.83 21.51 1.62
C GLU A 170 -29.16 22.76 0.79
N GLY A 171 -30.37 22.77 0.23
CA GLY A 171 -30.96 23.90 -0.48
C GLY A 171 -31.30 25.08 0.43
N ASN A 172 -31.49 26.27 -0.12
CA ASN A 172 -31.94 27.43 0.63
C ASN A 172 -32.91 28.35 -0.11
N ALA A 173 -33.47 27.90 -1.24
CA ALA A 173 -34.42 28.65 -2.04
C ALA A 173 -35.68 29.08 -1.25
N ASP A 174 -36.17 30.28 -1.58
CA ASP A 174 -37.32 30.91 -0.90
C ASP A 174 -38.69 30.45 -1.46
N ASP A 175 -38.72 29.62 -2.50
CA ASP A 175 -39.93 29.23 -3.25
C ASP A 175 -40.51 27.87 -2.88
N GLY A 176 -39.87 27.12 -1.98
CA GLY A 176 -40.42 25.90 -1.38
C GLY A 176 -39.78 24.60 -1.88
N ASP A 177 -39.10 24.63 -3.02
CA ASP A 177 -38.50 23.44 -3.66
C ASP A 177 -37.13 23.10 -3.04
N VAL A 178 -37.08 22.91 -1.72
CA VAL A 178 -35.83 22.77 -0.96
C VAL A 178 -35.64 21.33 -0.47
N GLY A 179 -34.46 20.77 -0.75
CA GLY A 179 -34.07 19.45 -0.28
C GLY A 179 -32.70 19.40 0.38
N ASP A 180 -32.42 18.29 1.03
CA ASP A 180 -31.07 17.88 1.40
C ASP A 180 -30.63 16.66 0.57
N MET A 181 -29.32 16.50 0.39
CA MET A 181 -28.74 15.34 -0.29
C MET A 181 -27.48 14.88 0.42
N ILE A 182 -27.32 13.56 0.56
CA ILE A 182 -26.06 12.91 0.95
C ILE A 182 -25.47 12.24 -0.28
N LEU A 183 -24.20 12.50 -0.57
CA LEU A 183 -23.47 11.93 -1.70
C LEU A 183 -22.07 11.46 -1.30
N MET A 184 -21.49 10.59 -2.11
CA MET A 184 -20.12 10.13 -1.99
C MET A 184 -19.44 10.14 -3.37
N VAL A 185 -18.19 10.60 -3.40
CA VAL A 185 -17.35 10.62 -4.60
C VAL A 185 -16.20 9.64 -4.43
N GLU A 186 -15.88 8.86 -5.45
CA GLU A 186 -14.73 7.96 -5.49
C GLU A 186 -13.93 8.20 -6.77
N VAL A 187 -12.60 8.17 -6.67
CA VAL A 187 -11.70 8.21 -7.82
C VAL A 187 -10.81 6.99 -7.74
N ASN A 188 -11.00 6.11 -8.71
CA ASN A 188 -10.33 4.82 -8.81
C ASN A 188 -9.34 4.85 -9.97
N GLU A 189 -8.08 4.61 -9.66
CA GLU A 189 -7.06 4.34 -10.67
C GLU A 189 -7.34 2.99 -11.36
N PRO A 190 -7.00 2.83 -12.65
CA PRO A 190 -7.22 1.57 -13.35
C PRO A 190 -6.48 0.45 -12.62
N PRO A 191 -7.06 -0.76 -12.52
CA PRO A 191 -6.40 -1.89 -11.88
C PRO A 191 -5.03 -2.14 -12.49
N GLN A 192 -4.05 -2.46 -11.64
CA GLN A 192 -2.66 -2.71 -12.01
C GLN A 192 -2.56 -3.59 -13.26
N ALA A 193 -1.69 -3.20 -14.19
CA ALA A 193 -1.36 -4.03 -15.32
C ALA A 193 -0.78 -5.37 -14.82
N PRO A 194 -1.41 -6.52 -15.12
CA PRO A 194 -0.88 -7.82 -14.71
C PRO A 194 0.59 -7.97 -15.12
N GLY A 195 1.45 -8.47 -14.23
CA GLY A 195 2.87 -8.64 -14.54
C GLY A 195 3.79 -7.51 -14.15
N ARG A 196 3.37 -6.52 -13.35
CA ARG A 196 4.16 -5.30 -13.11
C ARG A 196 3.94 -4.66 -11.76
N HIS A 197 5.04 -4.30 -11.13
CA HIS A 197 5.05 -3.76 -9.76
C HIS A 197 6.10 -2.65 -9.65
N VAL A 198 5.87 -1.67 -8.78
CA VAL A 198 6.85 -0.61 -8.49
C VAL A 198 7.08 -0.53 -6.99
N ARG A 199 8.34 -0.58 -6.56
CA ARG A 199 8.74 -0.29 -5.18
C ARG A 199 9.27 1.12 -5.09
N CYS A 200 8.79 1.87 -4.10
CA CYS A 200 9.20 3.26 -3.87
C CYS A 200 9.61 3.43 -2.40
N LEU A 201 10.90 3.55 -2.14
CA LEU A 201 11.44 3.71 -0.78
C LEU A 201 12.43 4.87 -0.73
N HIS A 202 12.68 5.40 0.47
CA HIS A 202 13.64 6.48 0.67
C HIS A 202 14.65 6.16 1.78
N SER A 203 15.82 6.80 1.70
CA SER A 203 16.87 6.75 2.71
C SER A 203 17.45 8.15 2.96
N PRO A 204 17.78 8.51 4.21
CA PRO A 204 17.56 7.74 5.45
C PRO A 204 16.07 7.63 5.79
N LEU A 205 15.68 6.54 6.46
CA LEU A 205 14.27 6.26 6.77
C LEU A 205 13.63 7.31 7.71
N TRP A 206 14.43 7.91 8.60
CA TRP A 206 13.98 9.03 9.45
C TRP A 206 14.86 10.26 9.26
N PRO A 207 14.61 11.05 8.21
CA PRO A 207 15.48 12.15 7.83
C PRO A 207 15.45 13.29 8.84
N GLN A 208 16.61 13.87 9.12
CA GLN A 208 16.74 15.07 9.95
C GLN A 208 16.67 16.35 9.10
N PRO A 209 16.36 17.51 9.70
CA PRO A 209 16.23 18.76 8.96
C PRO A 209 17.49 19.12 8.15
N GLY A 210 17.32 19.44 6.87
CA GLY A 210 18.41 19.77 5.96
C GLY A 210 19.25 18.58 5.47
N GLU A 211 18.91 17.35 5.85
CA GLU A 211 19.57 16.14 5.37
C GLU A 211 19.12 15.78 3.94
N PRO A 212 20.00 15.28 3.06
CA PRO A 212 19.58 14.73 1.78
C PRO A 212 18.79 13.43 1.96
N VAL A 213 17.60 13.40 1.38
CA VAL A 213 16.75 12.21 1.24
C VAL A 213 16.88 11.70 -0.18
N THR A 214 17.26 10.43 -0.34
CA THR A 214 17.29 9.76 -1.64
C THR A 214 16.13 8.81 -1.74
N ILE A 215 15.24 9.08 -2.70
CA ILE A 215 14.11 8.22 -3.06
C ILE A 215 14.56 7.31 -4.19
N THR A 216 14.24 6.03 -4.10
CA THR A 216 14.56 5.00 -5.10
C THR A 216 13.29 4.32 -5.56
N ALA A 217 13.06 4.37 -6.87
CA ALA A 217 12.03 3.66 -7.59
C ALA A 217 12.64 2.40 -8.23
N GLU A 218 11.98 1.25 -8.10
CA GLU A 218 12.37 -0.01 -8.74
C GLU A 218 11.17 -0.67 -9.39
N ALA A 219 11.31 -1.12 -10.64
CA ALA A 219 10.26 -1.82 -11.37
C ALA A 219 10.51 -3.33 -11.37
N PHE A 220 9.46 -4.11 -11.12
CA PHE A 220 9.49 -5.56 -11.07
C PHE A 220 8.38 -6.18 -11.93
N GLY A 221 8.59 -7.44 -12.32
CA GLY A 221 7.54 -8.29 -12.88
C GLY A 221 6.92 -9.19 -11.81
N ASP A 222 5.95 -10.02 -12.19
CA ASP A 222 5.32 -10.97 -11.26
C ASP A 222 6.36 -11.88 -10.60
N GLN A 223 6.25 -12.00 -9.29
CA GLN A 223 7.04 -12.87 -8.46
C GLN A 223 6.64 -14.33 -8.73
N PRO A 224 7.58 -15.17 -9.20
CA PRO A 224 7.32 -16.60 -9.28
C PRO A 224 7.18 -17.21 -7.88
N ASP A 225 6.34 -18.23 -7.76
CA ASP A 225 6.13 -18.95 -6.50
C ASP A 225 7.44 -19.41 -5.86
N GLY A 226 7.78 -18.85 -4.69
CA GLY A 226 8.99 -19.24 -3.97
C GLY A 226 10.28 -18.59 -4.45
N ALA A 227 10.19 -17.50 -5.21
CA ALA A 227 11.35 -16.83 -5.79
C ALA A 227 11.29 -15.29 -5.55
N PRO A 228 12.42 -14.59 -5.70
CA PRO A 228 12.45 -13.13 -5.64
C PRO A 228 11.68 -12.48 -6.79
N LEU A 229 11.23 -11.24 -6.58
CA LEU A 229 10.68 -10.36 -7.61
C LEU A 229 11.70 -10.17 -8.76
N PRO A 230 11.36 -10.56 -10.00
CA PRO A 230 12.25 -10.37 -11.14
C PRO A 230 12.28 -8.87 -11.53
N PRO A 231 13.46 -8.26 -11.73
CA PRO A 231 13.53 -6.89 -12.22
C PRO A 231 12.85 -6.74 -13.59
N LEU A 232 12.07 -5.68 -13.76
CA LEU A 232 11.39 -5.33 -15.00
C LEU A 232 12.00 -4.05 -15.57
N ILE A 233 12.32 -4.08 -16.86
CA ILE A 233 12.72 -2.87 -17.57
C ILE A 233 11.44 -2.09 -17.92
N SER A 234 11.16 -1.04 -17.16
CA SER A 234 10.06 -0.11 -17.43
C SER A 234 10.44 0.83 -18.58
N ASP A 235 9.51 1.22 -19.45
CA ASP A 235 9.75 2.21 -20.52
C ASP A 235 9.97 3.62 -19.94
N GLN A 236 9.31 3.91 -18.81
CA GLN A 236 9.43 5.12 -18.03
C GLN A 236 9.35 4.79 -16.55
N LEU A 237 10.19 5.45 -15.76
CA LEU A 237 10.15 5.39 -14.30
C LEU A 237 10.34 6.80 -13.78
N ASP A 238 9.40 7.27 -12.99
CA ASP A 238 9.34 8.64 -12.49
C ASP A 238 9.23 8.66 -10.97
N ILE A 239 9.81 9.70 -10.35
CA ILE A 239 9.73 9.98 -8.92
C ILE A 239 9.13 11.36 -8.74
N PHE A 240 8.08 11.42 -7.94
CA PHE A 240 7.38 12.65 -7.57
C PHE A 240 7.59 12.95 -6.09
N PHE A 241 7.59 14.24 -5.77
CA PHE A 241 7.83 14.77 -4.44
C PHE A 241 6.85 15.92 -4.17
N SER A 242 6.42 16.05 -2.93
CA SER A 242 5.50 17.07 -2.46
C SER A 242 5.87 17.48 -1.04
N THR A 243 5.69 18.76 -0.70
CA THR A 243 5.83 19.30 0.67
C THR A 243 4.49 19.66 1.30
N ASP A 244 3.42 19.37 0.58
CA ASP A 244 2.03 19.75 0.82
C ASP A 244 1.12 18.52 0.84
N GLY A 245 1.70 17.33 1.09
CA GLY A 245 1.00 16.07 1.37
C GLY A 245 0.77 15.14 0.16
N GLY A 246 1.18 15.52 -1.04
CA GLY A 246 0.79 14.93 -2.33
C GLY A 246 0.22 15.93 -3.33
N ALA A 247 -0.10 17.13 -2.86
CA ALA A 247 -0.65 18.31 -3.53
C ALA A 247 0.01 18.70 -4.82
N THR A 248 1.20 19.21 -4.65
CA THR A 248 2.02 19.53 -5.78
C THR A 248 2.77 18.27 -6.14
N ARG A 249 2.32 17.60 -7.20
CA ARG A 249 3.06 16.46 -7.79
C ARG A 249 4.28 16.96 -8.56
N GLN A 250 5.34 17.36 -7.85
CA GLN A 250 6.58 17.81 -8.48
C GLN A 250 7.41 16.61 -8.91
N LYS A 251 7.61 16.44 -10.21
CA LYS A 251 8.56 15.45 -10.74
C LYS A 251 10.00 15.86 -10.41
N ILE A 252 10.70 15.03 -9.63
CA ILE A 252 12.09 15.28 -9.20
C ILE A 252 13.09 14.31 -9.85
N GLY A 253 12.59 13.19 -10.36
CA GLY A 253 13.33 12.22 -11.11
C GLY A 253 12.47 11.66 -12.23
N GLY A 254 13.07 11.41 -13.37
CA GLY A 254 12.38 10.73 -14.45
C GLY A 254 13.34 10.41 -15.56
N SER A 255 13.22 9.21 -16.10
CA SER A 255 14.06 8.77 -17.20
C SER A 255 13.29 7.79 -18.08
N GLY A 256 13.84 7.57 -19.27
CA GLY A 256 13.35 6.53 -20.17
C GLY A 256 13.67 5.14 -19.64
N ARG A 257 13.85 4.21 -20.57
CA ARG A 257 13.83 2.79 -20.28
C ARG A 257 14.86 2.33 -19.23
N GLN A 258 14.41 1.87 -18.06
CA GLN A 258 15.26 1.49 -16.91
C GLN A 258 14.53 0.56 -15.90
N THR A 259 15.28 -0.13 -15.05
CA THR A 259 14.74 -0.97 -13.95
C THR A 259 14.69 -0.23 -12.61
N THR A 260 15.56 0.77 -12.44
CA THR A 260 15.76 1.48 -11.17
C THR A 260 16.07 2.93 -11.46
N LEU A 261 15.53 3.83 -10.65
CA LEU A 261 15.81 5.27 -10.68
C LEU A 261 15.95 5.77 -9.25
N SER A 262 16.89 6.67 -8.99
CA SER A 262 16.96 7.40 -7.73
C SER A 262 16.99 8.89 -7.97
N ALA A 263 16.35 9.65 -7.07
CA ALA A 263 16.38 11.10 -7.04
C ALA A 263 16.50 11.57 -5.60
N SER A 264 17.19 12.69 -5.39
CA SER A 264 17.41 13.24 -4.05
C SER A 264 16.74 14.59 -3.86
N GLN A 265 16.23 14.82 -2.66
CA GLN A 265 15.74 16.11 -2.19
C GLN A 265 16.31 16.43 -0.82
N THR A 266 16.30 17.71 -0.44
CA THR A 266 16.69 18.11 0.91
C THR A 266 15.48 18.11 1.82
N ALA A 267 15.58 17.42 2.97
CA ALA A 267 14.54 17.41 3.98
C ALA A 267 14.25 18.82 4.51
N GLY A 268 12.98 19.11 4.74
CA GLY A 268 12.48 20.41 5.21
C GLY A 268 12.86 20.75 6.66
N ALA A 269 12.06 21.62 7.28
CA ALA A 269 12.25 22.01 8.67
C ALA A 269 11.88 20.88 9.65
N ALA A 270 12.37 20.96 10.89
CA ALA A 270 11.95 20.04 11.95
C ALA A 270 10.43 20.12 12.17
N GLY A 271 9.78 18.98 12.32
CA GLY A 271 8.33 18.90 12.51
C GLY A 271 7.52 19.03 11.22
N SER A 272 8.17 19.31 10.07
CA SER A 272 7.50 19.28 8.76
C SER A 272 7.39 17.86 8.19
N THR A 273 6.56 17.69 7.18
CA THR A 273 6.42 16.46 6.41
C THR A 273 6.77 16.69 4.94
N PHE A 274 7.11 15.61 4.24
CA PHE A 274 7.09 15.56 2.78
C PHE A 274 6.44 14.25 2.34
N SER A 275 5.98 14.22 1.11
CA SER A 275 5.40 13.03 0.49
C SER A 275 6.09 12.72 -0.82
N TYR A 276 6.18 11.45 -1.18
CA TYR A 276 6.75 11.01 -2.47
C TYR A 276 5.98 9.83 -3.05
N SER A 277 6.00 9.69 -4.37
CA SER A 277 5.45 8.53 -5.07
C SER A 277 6.32 8.17 -6.28
N CYS A 278 6.25 6.92 -6.71
CA CYS A 278 6.96 6.42 -7.88
C CYS A 278 5.97 5.83 -8.87
N LEU A 279 6.17 6.14 -10.15
CA LEU A 279 5.34 5.68 -11.26
C LEU A 279 6.19 4.91 -12.25
N ALA A 280 5.84 3.66 -12.50
CA ALA A 280 6.39 2.84 -13.58
C ALA A 280 5.39 2.76 -14.74
N ILE A 281 5.84 2.97 -15.98
CA ILE A 281 5.04 2.78 -17.19
C ILE A 281 5.82 1.89 -18.16
N ASP A 282 5.23 0.77 -18.58
CA ASP A 282 5.71 -0.08 -19.67
C ASP A 282 4.59 -0.23 -20.70
N ARG A 283 4.84 -0.19 -22.01
CA ARG A 283 3.79 -0.40 -23.04
C ARG A 283 2.46 0.37 -22.78
N LEU A 284 2.55 1.59 -22.24
CA LEU A 284 1.43 2.49 -21.89
C LEU A 284 0.57 2.07 -20.69
N GLU A 285 0.95 1.05 -19.92
CA GLU A 285 0.20 0.68 -18.71
C GLU A 285 0.97 1.14 -17.46
N PRO A 286 0.36 2.00 -16.61
CA PRO A 286 0.99 2.54 -15.41
C PRO A 286 0.89 1.59 -14.21
N VAL A 287 1.84 1.71 -13.28
CA VAL A 287 1.75 1.21 -11.90
C VAL A 287 2.33 2.29 -11.00
N ASP A 288 1.53 2.77 -10.04
CA ASP A 288 1.93 3.78 -9.06
C ASP A 288 2.13 3.11 -7.68
N SER A 289 3.09 3.61 -6.92
CA SER A 289 3.35 3.15 -5.55
C SER A 289 2.33 3.67 -4.53
N GLY A 290 1.51 4.65 -4.90
CA GLY A 290 0.82 5.51 -3.96
C GLY A 290 1.76 6.54 -3.31
N TRP A 291 1.17 7.46 -2.56
CA TRP A 291 1.93 8.47 -1.80
C TRP A 291 2.43 7.90 -0.48
N HIS A 292 3.71 8.14 -0.21
CA HIS A 292 4.39 7.84 1.05
C HIS A 292 4.70 9.15 1.77
N THR A 293 4.06 9.42 2.90
CA THR A 293 4.30 10.61 3.72
C THR A 293 5.33 10.32 4.83
N VAL A 294 6.28 11.23 5.01
CA VAL A 294 7.43 11.08 5.90
C VAL A 294 7.54 12.29 6.83
N GLN A 295 7.78 12.03 8.12
CA GLN A 295 8.11 13.05 9.11
C GLN A 295 9.59 13.43 9.07
N VAL A 296 9.87 14.74 8.97
CA VAL A 296 11.24 15.28 9.13
C VAL A 296 11.50 15.61 10.60
N GLY A 297 12.55 14.99 11.17
CA GLY A 297 12.90 15.14 12.58
C GLY A 297 11.79 14.66 13.53
N ASP A 298 11.78 15.16 14.76
CA ASP A 298 10.76 14.76 15.74
C ASP A 298 9.38 15.31 15.34
N PRO A 299 8.30 14.50 15.43
CA PRO A 299 6.97 14.98 15.14
C PRO A 299 6.54 16.03 16.18
N PRO A 300 5.67 16.99 15.82
CA PRO A 300 5.17 18.00 16.75
C PRO A 300 4.48 17.42 17.98
N GLN A 301 3.85 16.25 17.84
CA GLN A 301 3.14 15.53 18.88
C GLN A 301 3.37 14.02 18.75
N GLY A 302 3.19 13.29 19.85
CA GLY A 302 3.28 11.84 19.88
C GLY A 302 4.69 11.27 20.05
N ARG A 303 4.74 9.94 20.17
CA ARG A 303 5.98 9.17 20.36
C ARG A 303 6.31 8.24 19.19
N ALA A 304 5.35 7.97 18.30
CA ALA A 304 5.54 7.27 17.04
C ALA A 304 5.82 8.27 15.91
N VAL A 305 6.88 8.03 15.15
CA VAL A 305 7.31 8.89 14.03
C VAL A 305 6.89 8.23 12.73
N PRO A 306 5.99 8.82 11.92
CA PRO A 306 5.62 8.24 10.64
C PRO A 306 6.80 8.39 9.67
N VAL A 307 7.32 7.26 9.19
CA VAL A 307 8.41 7.22 8.21
C VAL A 307 7.95 6.69 6.87
N LEU A 308 6.82 5.98 6.82
CA LEU A 308 6.14 5.60 5.60
C LEU A 308 4.65 5.57 5.91
N LEU A 309 3.97 6.71 5.77
CA LEU A 309 2.54 6.82 6.03
C LEU A 309 1.78 6.88 4.71
N THR A 310 0.91 5.90 4.47
CA THR A 310 0.23 5.67 3.19
C THR A 310 -1.29 5.79 3.30
N GLY A 311 -1.83 5.52 4.50
CA GLY A 311 -3.26 5.58 4.76
C GLY A 311 -3.60 5.85 6.22
N SER A 312 -4.90 5.82 6.53
CA SER A 312 -5.35 5.88 7.92
C SER A 312 -5.10 4.55 8.63
N ARG A 313 -4.81 4.62 9.92
CA ARG A 313 -4.46 3.46 10.76
C ARG A 313 -5.52 2.36 10.77
N GLU A 314 -6.79 2.72 10.66
CA GLU A 314 -7.89 1.75 10.64
C GLU A 314 -7.93 0.92 9.34
N ARG A 315 -7.24 1.37 8.29
CA ARG A 315 -7.24 0.76 6.96
C ARG A 315 -5.87 0.31 6.46
N ALA A 316 -4.84 0.41 7.30
CA ALA A 316 -3.48 0.06 6.91
C ALA A 316 -2.81 -0.76 8.01
N LEU A 317 -1.95 -1.70 7.62
CA LEU A 317 -1.11 -2.45 8.54
C LEU A 317 -0.08 -1.52 9.17
N ASP A 318 -0.24 -1.20 10.45
CA ASP A 318 0.68 -0.34 11.20
C ASP A 318 1.84 -1.14 11.79
N VAL A 319 3.04 -0.94 11.25
CA VAL A 319 4.30 -1.53 11.70
C VAL A 319 5.12 -0.51 12.47
N VAL A 320 5.35 -0.76 13.76
CA VAL A 320 6.11 0.12 14.66
C VAL A 320 7.47 -0.51 14.98
N LEU A 321 8.54 0.18 14.62
CA LEU A 321 9.92 -0.27 14.78
C LEU A 321 10.55 0.33 16.04
N PHE A 322 11.00 -0.52 16.95
CA PHE A 322 11.66 -0.18 18.21
C PHE A 322 13.14 -0.54 18.13
N PRO A 323 14.07 0.36 18.51
CA PRO A 323 15.45 -0.03 18.71
C PRO A 323 15.58 -0.83 20.01
N ALA A 324 16.24 -1.99 19.95
CA ALA A 324 16.73 -2.64 21.14
C ALA A 324 17.91 -1.85 21.74
N THR A 325 17.72 -1.27 22.93
CA THR A 325 18.79 -0.53 23.65
C THR A 325 19.26 -1.24 24.91
N THR A 326 18.59 -2.32 25.31
CA THR A 326 18.93 -3.10 26.49
C THR A 326 18.81 -4.59 26.19
N ASN A 327 19.70 -5.37 26.79
CA ASN A 327 19.64 -6.82 26.77
C ASN A 327 18.92 -7.33 28.02
N VAL A 328 18.02 -8.28 27.86
CA VAL A 328 17.26 -8.86 28.96
C VAL A 328 17.64 -10.34 29.09
N ARG A 329 17.92 -10.76 30.32
CA ARG A 329 18.00 -12.18 30.69
C ARG A 329 17.19 -12.39 31.94
N SER A 330 16.03 -13.02 31.84
CA SER A 330 15.38 -13.62 33.00
C SER A 330 15.84 -15.08 33.12
N GLN A 331 16.74 -15.37 34.07
CA GLN A 331 16.97 -16.74 34.50
C GLN A 331 15.94 -17.08 35.59
N PRO A 332 15.18 -18.18 35.46
CA PRO A 332 14.18 -18.56 36.45
C PRO A 332 14.77 -18.92 37.82
N ASN A 333 16.02 -19.37 37.86
CA ASN A 333 16.62 -19.98 39.05
C ASN A 333 17.47 -19.01 39.89
N ASN A 334 17.65 -17.75 39.43
CA ASN A 334 18.43 -16.77 40.16
C ASN A 334 18.04 -15.32 39.82
N PRO A 335 16.97 -14.77 40.42
CA PRO A 335 16.52 -13.40 40.19
C PRO A 335 17.51 -12.31 40.63
N SER A 336 18.60 -12.67 41.35
CA SER A 336 19.67 -11.74 41.72
C SER A 336 20.88 -11.78 40.79
N ASN A 337 20.91 -12.69 39.82
CA ASN A 337 21.93 -12.73 38.78
C ASN A 337 21.44 -12.02 37.51
N THR A 338 21.30 -10.70 37.60
CA THR A 338 21.05 -9.79 36.47
C THR A 338 22.29 -9.61 35.61
N SER A 339 23.08 -10.66 35.36
CA SER A 339 24.15 -10.58 34.38
C SER A 339 23.51 -10.37 33.01
N LEU A 340 23.38 -9.09 32.64
CA LEU A 340 22.98 -8.63 31.32
C LEU A 340 23.81 -9.43 30.32
N LEU A 341 23.14 -10.09 29.37
CA LEU A 341 23.84 -10.59 28.21
C LEU A 341 24.55 -9.39 27.57
N THR A 342 25.81 -9.56 27.18
CA THR A 342 26.62 -8.49 26.59
C THR A 342 26.53 -8.60 25.07
N PHE A 343 25.33 -8.40 24.52
CA PHE A 343 25.15 -8.24 23.08
C PHE A 343 25.24 -6.78 22.67
N PRO A 344 25.65 -6.51 21.42
CA PRO A 344 25.50 -5.19 20.85
C PRO A 344 24.02 -4.77 20.88
N VAL A 345 23.79 -3.52 21.24
CA VAL A 345 22.48 -2.87 21.23
C VAL A 345 22.63 -1.52 20.55
N TYR A 346 21.53 -0.94 20.10
CA TYR A 346 21.54 0.41 19.56
C TYR A 346 21.65 1.44 20.68
N SER A 347 22.17 2.62 20.35
CA SER A 347 22.22 3.76 21.27
C SER A 347 20.87 4.46 21.47
N GLY A 348 19.90 4.20 20.57
CA GLY A 348 18.55 4.75 20.62
C GLY A 348 17.89 4.81 19.24
N PRO A 349 16.74 5.48 19.12
CA PRO A 349 15.93 5.49 17.89
C PRO A 349 16.50 6.36 16.76
N LYS A 350 17.54 7.15 17.06
CA LYS A 350 18.32 7.93 16.07
C LYS A 350 19.69 7.32 15.77
N ASP A 351 19.96 6.11 16.27
CA ASP A 351 21.20 5.41 15.93
C ASP A 351 21.22 5.10 14.43
N ALA A 352 22.28 5.49 13.72
CA ALA A 352 22.37 5.28 12.28
C ALA A 352 22.32 3.79 11.89
N ASN A 353 22.86 2.90 12.74
CA ASN A 353 22.80 1.47 12.47
C ASN A 353 21.38 0.93 12.67
N PHE A 354 20.62 1.48 13.61
CA PHE A 354 19.20 1.15 13.76
C PHE A 354 18.40 1.65 12.55
N LEU A 355 18.62 2.88 12.11
CA LEU A 355 17.89 3.44 10.96
C LEU A 355 18.18 2.68 9.66
N ASN A 356 19.42 2.21 9.47
CA ASN A 356 19.77 1.33 8.35
C ASN A 356 19.09 -0.03 8.46
N HIS A 357 19.11 -0.67 9.65
CA HIS A 357 18.41 -1.93 9.85
C HIS A 357 16.89 -1.78 9.66
N ALA A 358 16.29 -0.70 10.18
CA ALA A 358 14.89 -0.39 9.97
C ALA A 358 14.55 -0.21 8.48
N HIS A 359 15.41 0.45 7.72
CA HIS A 359 15.26 0.54 6.26
C HIS A 359 15.32 -0.83 5.59
N ASP A 360 16.28 -1.68 5.97
CA ASP A 360 16.43 -3.03 5.41
C ASP A 360 15.22 -3.92 5.76
N ALA A 361 14.66 -3.79 6.96
CA ALA A 361 13.44 -4.46 7.38
C ALA A 361 12.21 -4.06 6.52
N VAL A 362 12.06 -2.76 6.21
CA VAL A 362 11.01 -2.29 5.30
C VAL A 362 11.24 -2.82 3.88
N LEU A 363 12.48 -2.85 3.41
CA LEU A 363 12.83 -3.41 2.11
C LEU A 363 12.54 -4.92 2.04
N GLU A 364 12.77 -5.64 3.15
CA GLU A 364 12.44 -7.06 3.29
C GLU A 364 10.93 -7.30 3.27
N LEU A 365 10.14 -6.47 3.95
CA LEU A 365 8.67 -6.55 3.88
C LEU A 365 8.19 -6.45 2.42
N MET A 366 8.75 -5.50 1.67
CA MET A 366 8.43 -5.24 0.27
C MET A 366 9.13 -6.19 -0.72
N ARG A 367 9.72 -7.29 -0.25
CA ARG A 367 10.28 -8.34 -1.12
C ARG A 367 9.21 -9.29 -1.66
N GLU A 368 8.10 -9.41 -0.93
CA GLU A 368 6.95 -10.20 -1.36
C GLU A 368 6.04 -9.33 -2.22
N GLN A 369 5.68 -9.84 -3.40
CA GLN A 369 4.78 -9.14 -4.30
C GLN A 369 3.47 -8.77 -3.59
N LEU A 370 2.89 -9.67 -2.80
CA LEU A 370 1.64 -9.39 -2.10
C LEU A 370 1.75 -8.18 -1.15
N LEU A 371 2.90 -7.99 -0.51
CA LEU A 371 3.13 -6.85 0.39
C LEU A 371 3.44 -5.58 -0.42
N LEU A 372 4.16 -5.72 -1.53
CA LEU A 372 4.45 -4.65 -2.46
C LEU A 372 3.18 -4.09 -3.14
N ASP A 373 2.26 -4.96 -3.54
CA ASP A 373 0.99 -4.61 -4.19
C ASP A 373 0.06 -3.87 -3.20
N ASN A 374 0.20 -4.17 -1.91
CA ASN A 374 -0.50 -3.51 -0.80
C ASN A 374 0.37 -2.46 -0.10
N GLN A 375 1.45 -1.96 -0.72
CA GLN A 375 2.34 -0.98 -0.06
C GLN A 375 1.61 0.32 0.34
N ARG A 376 0.49 0.64 -0.33
CA ARG A 376 -0.39 1.79 -0.02
C ARG A 376 -1.28 1.57 1.22
N ASP A 377 -1.29 0.33 1.73
CA ASP A 377 -2.08 -0.12 2.88
C ASP A 377 -1.16 -0.59 4.02
N ILE A 378 0.10 -0.12 4.02
CA ILE A 378 1.09 -0.40 5.06
C ILE A 378 1.67 0.92 5.56
N ASN A 379 1.59 1.14 6.86
CA ASN A 379 2.20 2.27 7.54
C ASN A 379 3.41 1.81 8.33
N VAL A 380 4.53 2.51 8.23
CA VAL A 380 5.74 2.25 9.03
C VAL A 380 6.04 3.44 9.93
N TRP A 381 6.29 3.12 11.20
CA TRP A 381 6.56 4.06 12.27
C TRP A 381 7.87 3.72 12.97
N ILE A 382 8.60 4.74 13.41
CA ILE A 382 9.71 4.56 14.37
C ILE A 382 9.25 4.98 15.76
N ALA A 383 9.46 4.10 16.74
CA ALA A 383 9.22 4.41 18.14
C ALA A 383 10.36 5.28 18.70
N ARG A 384 10.01 6.36 19.40
CA ARG A 384 10.98 7.21 20.13
C ARG A 384 11.38 6.60 21.47
N ASP A 385 10.60 5.66 21.98
CA ASP A 385 10.91 4.90 23.19
C ASP A 385 11.58 3.59 22.79
N PRO A 386 12.74 3.25 23.35
CA PRO A 386 13.40 2.00 23.03
C PRO A 386 12.72 0.82 23.72
N ALA A 387 13.03 -0.37 23.23
CA ALA A 387 12.68 -1.64 23.86
C ALA A 387 13.93 -2.40 24.30
N GLY A 388 13.73 -3.47 25.05
CA GLY A 388 14.74 -4.47 25.34
C GLY A 388 14.45 -5.76 24.59
N THR A 389 15.50 -6.33 24.00
CA THR A 389 15.50 -7.69 23.45
C THR A 389 16.15 -8.64 24.46
N GLY A 390 15.79 -9.91 24.46
CA GLY A 390 16.31 -10.89 25.39
C GLY A 390 16.35 -12.30 24.80
N GLY A 391 17.21 -13.14 25.37
CA GLY A 391 17.21 -14.57 25.06
C GLY A 391 15.99 -15.26 25.66
N TYR A 392 15.69 -16.49 25.26
CA TYR A 392 14.52 -17.20 25.75
C TYR A 392 14.57 -17.53 27.24
N ARG A 393 13.39 -17.57 27.87
CA ARG A 393 13.21 -18.12 29.22
C ARG A 393 12.98 -19.62 29.12
N ASP A 394 13.85 -20.43 29.69
CA ASP A 394 13.53 -21.83 30.02
C ASP A 394 12.71 -21.85 31.32
N THR A 395 11.38 -21.84 31.20
CA THR A 395 10.47 -21.88 32.36
C THR A 395 10.33 -23.24 33.00
N SER A 396 10.62 -24.32 32.26
CA SER A 396 10.46 -25.70 32.67
C SER A 396 11.71 -26.26 33.38
N GLY A 397 12.86 -25.62 33.18
CA GLY A 397 14.17 -26.03 33.68
C GLY A 397 14.78 -27.20 32.92
N ASP A 398 14.26 -27.55 31.74
CA ASP A 398 14.71 -28.66 30.90
C ASP A 398 15.88 -28.29 29.97
N GLY A 399 16.28 -27.01 29.97
CA GLY A 399 17.29 -26.45 29.08
C GLY A 399 16.73 -25.94 27.76
N ASN A 400 15.42 -26.02 27.52
CA ASN A 400 14.76 -25.57 26.31
C ASN A 400 14.16 -24.15 26.45
N PRO A 401 14.36 -23.30 25.44
CA PRO A 401 13.68 -22.03 25.27
C PRO A 401 12.13 -22.08 25.31
N ASP A 402 11.47 -21.65 26.40
CA ASP A 402 9.98 -21.72 26.51
C ASP A 402 9.22 -20.42 26.16
N LEU A 403 9.82 -19.23 26.33
CA LEU A 403 9.13 -17.95 26.12
C LEU A 403 10.02 -16.85 25.53
N CYS A 404 9.45 -16.12 24.57
CA CYS A 404 9.92 -14.81 24.10
C CYS A 404 10.15 -13.85 25.26
N GLN A 405 11.33 -13.22 25.33
CA GLN A 405 11.64 -12.20 26.33
C GLN A 405 11.74 -10.81 25.70
N HIS A 406 10.59 -10.16 25.53
CA HIS A 406 10.52 -8.75 25.15
C HIS A 406 10.38 -7.87 26.39
N GLN A 407 11.21 -6.83 26.51
CA GLN A 407 10.98 -5.75 27.47
C GLN A 407 10.44 -4.54 26.73
N LEU A 408 9.13 -4.39 26.80
CA LEU A 408 8.42 -3.31 26.09
C LEU A 408 8.46 -2.01 26.90
N PRO A 409 8.43 -0.85 26.23
CA PRO A 409 8.37 0.42 26.94
C PRO A 409 7.04 0.54 27.69
N ALA A 410 7.07 1.20 28.86
CA ALA A 410 5.90 1.25 29.76
C ALA A 410 4.65 1.91 29.14
N ASN A 411 4.87 2.77 28.14
CA ASN A 411 3.84 3.47 27.39
C ASN A 411 3.37 2.73 26.12
N LEU A 412 3.72 1.44 25.95
CA LEU A 412 3.34 0.66 24.76
C LEU A 412 1.85 0.76 24.44
N GLY A 413 0.99 0.51 25.43
CA GLY A 413 -0.47 0.52 25.21
C GLY A 413 -1.04 1.91 24.88
N THR A 414 -0.42 2.99 25.38
CA THR A 414 -0.94 4.35 25.19
C THR A 414 -0.42 5.00 23.91
N ASP A 415 0.88 4.86 23.64
CA ASP A 415 1.54 5.58 22.55
C ASP A 415 1.76 4.71 21.29
N TYR A 416 1.69 3.38 21.43
CA TYR A 416 1.96 2.40 20.36
C TYR A 416 0.90 1.29 20.31
N GLY A 417 -0.23 1.48 21.00
CA GLY A 417 -1.33 0.51 21.10
C GLY A 417 -2.05 0.29 19.78
N PHE A 418 -1.89 1.21 18.83
CA PHE A 418 -2.46 1.12 17.48
C PHE A 418 -1.70 0.16 16.55
N GLY A 419 -0.40 -0.09 16.80
CA GLY A 419 0.41 -0.91 15.87
C GLY A 419 -0.09 -2.35 15.80
N ASN A 420 -0.35 -2.87 14.60
CA ASN A 420 -0.61 -4.29 14.39
C ASN A 420 0.67 -5.09 14.65
N VAL A 421 1.82 -4.55 14.23
CA VAL A 421 3.15 -5.15 14.40
C VAL A 421 4.03 -4.21 15.22
N ARG A 422 4.64 -4.73 16.28
CA ARG A 422 5.59 -4.01 17.13
C ARG A 422 6.92 -4.74 17.10
N ALA A 423 7.81 -4.31 16.22
CA ALA A 423 9.06 -4.99 15.95
C ALA A 423 10.22 -4.39 16.73
N ILE A 424 10.87 -5.22 17.54
CA ILE A 424 12.08 -4.88 18.28
C ILE A 424 13.27 -5.29 17.42
N LEU A 425 13.91 -4.31 16.80
CA LEU A 425 15.08 -4.55 15.98
C LEU A 425 16.33 -4.55 16.85
N HIS A 426 17.20 -5.53 16.67
CA HIS A 426 18.51 -5.55 17.31
C HIS A 426 19.65 -5.86 16.33
N PRO A 427 20.90 -5.50 16.69
CA PRO A 427 22.05 -5.90 15.90
C PRO A 427 22.21 -7.41 15.80
N ALA A 428 22.93 -7.85 14.78
CA ALA A 428 23.32 -9.25 14.58
C ALA A 428 24.01 -9.80 15.83
N THR A 429 23.61 -11.01 16.24
CA THR A 429 24.25 -11.72 17.34
C THR A 429 25.10 -12.90 16.86
N PRO A 430 26.00 -13.46 17.69
CA PRO A 430 26.70 -14.68 17.32
C PRO A 430 25.73 -15.82 16.98
N ALA A 431 26.14 -16.72 16.08
CA ALA A 431 25.29 -17.77 15.52
C ALA A 431 24.59 -18.67 16.57
N PRO A 432 23.38 -19.20 16.27
CA PRO A 432 22.61 -20.09 17.14
C PRO A 432 23.43 -21.29 17.66
N GLY A 433 23.38 -21.54 18.98
CA GLY A 433 24.02 -22.71 19.60
C GLY A 433 24.78 -22.46 20.90
N ASP A 434 24.99 -21.19 21.26
CA ASP A 434 25.47 -20.80 22.59
C ASP A 434 24.28 -20.38 23.46
N LEU A 435 24.37 -20.58 24.78
CA LEU A 435 23.39 -20.10 25.80
C LEU A 435 23.27 -18.54 25.88
N ASN A 436 23.82 -17.87 24.87
CA ASN A 436 24.00 -16.44 24.65
C ASN A 436 23.65 -16.09 23.19
N THR A 437 22.58 -16.61 22.61
CA THR A 437 22.05 -16.11 21.33
C THR A 437 20.68 -15.47 21.58
N LEU A 438 20.43 -14.32 20.95
CA LEU A 438 19.06 -13.84 20.82
C LEU A 438 18.39 -14.77 19.80
N ARG A 439 17.20 -15.24 20.11
CA ARG A 439 16.41 -16.04 19.16
C ARG A 439 15.20 -15.18 18.83
N GLU A 440 14.97 -15.02 17.54
CA GLU A 440 13.84 -14.26 17.04
C GLU A 440 12.54 -15.00 17.32
N CYS A 441 11.52 -14.23 17.67
CA CYS A 441 10.20 -14.77 17.93
C CYS A 441 9.13 -13.68 17.99
N ALA A 442 7.88 -14.10 17.81
CA ALA A 442 6.72 -13.24 17.84
C ALA A 442 5.60 -13.77 18.75
N VAL A 443 5.00 -12.87 19.53
CA VAL A 443 3.84 -13.17 20.37
C VAL A 443 3.00 -11.91 20.60
N GLY A 444 1.68 -12.03 20.43
CA GLY A 444 0.74 -10.96 20.76
C GLY A 444 0.96 -9.65 19.99
N GLY A 445 1.33 -9.73 18.71
CA GLY A 445 1.62 -8.56 17.87
C GLY A 445 2.96 -7.88 18.17
N VAL A 446 3.83 -8.52 18.95
CA VAL A 446 5.19 -8.06 19.24
C VAL A 446 6.17 -9.10 18.72
N MET A 447 7.20 -8.66 18.03
CA MET A 447 8.27 -9.53 17.53
C MET A 447 9.65 -8.94 17.80
N SER A 448 10.70 -9.76 17.70
CA SER A 448 12.07 -9.30 17.50
C SER A 448 12.60 -9.72 16.13
N ALA A 449 13.54 -8.95 15.59
CA ALA A 449 14.31 -9.36 14.43
C ALA A 449 15.74 -8.84 14.52
N GLU A 450 16.69 -9.66 14.07
CA GLU A 450 18.09 -9.28 14.00
C GLU A 450 18.50 -8.68 12.66
N SER A 451 19.52 -7.83 12.71
CA SER A 451 20.02 -7.18 11.51
C SER A 451 20.79 -8.15 10.62
N GLY A 452 20.48 -8.16 9.32
CA GLY A 452 21.28 -8.83 8.31
C GLY A 452 20.89 -10.28 8.02
N GLU A 453 19.90 -10.83 8.72
CA GLU A 453 19.27 -12.10 8.34
C GLU A 453 18.10 -11.85 7.39
N THR A 454 18.17 -12.45 6.21
CA THR A 454 17.15 -12.27 5.17
C THR A 454 15.95 -13.15 5.46
N GLY A 455 14.78 -12.55 5.58
CA GLY A 455 13.49 -13.24 5.68
C GLY A 455 12.94 -13.40 7.08
N VAL A 456 13.79 -13.19 8.08
CA VAL A 456 13.41 -13.22 9.49
C VAL A 456 12.40 -12.12 9.82
N PHE A 457 12.65 -10.88 9.37
CA PHE A 457 11.75 -9.78 9.69
C PHE A 457 10.35 -10.03 9.13
N ILE A 458 10.24 -10.50 7.89
CA ILE A 458 8.94 -10.80 7.28
C ILE A 458 8.31 -12.08 7.83
N HIS A 459 9.09 -13.10 8.22
CA HIS A 459 8.60 -14.29 8.92
C HIS A 459 7.91 -13.91 10.24
N GLU A 460 8.60 -13.11 11.04
CA GLU A 460 8.09 -12.65 12.33
C GLU A 460 6.93 -11.65 12.19
N THR A 461 6.93 -10.87 11.11
CA THR A 461 5.77 -10.07 10.69
C THR A 461 4.59 -10.97 10.32
N GLY A 462 4.85 -12.14 9.72
CA GLY A 462 3.89 -13.22 9.47
C GLY A 462 3.10 -13.59 10.72
N HIS A 463 3.80 -13.83 11.83
CA HIS A 463 3.17 -14.09 13.12
C HIS A 463 2.46 -12.85 13.69
N ALA A 464 3.18 -11.74 13.83
CA ALA A 464 2.71 -10.58 14.57
C ALA A 464 1.57 -9.84 13.87
N GLY A 465 1.66 -9.69 12.54
CA GLY A 465 0.71 -8.93 11.73
C GLY A 465 -0.38 -9.79 11.12
N PHE A 466 -0.04 -11.02 10.70
CA PHE A 466 -0.94 -11.86 9.93
C PHE A 466 -1.49 -13.07 10.70
N GLY A 467 -0.92 -13.38 11.86
CA GLY A 467 -1.31 -14.51 12.69
C GLY A 467 -1.00 -15.85 12.03
N LEU A 468 0.05 -15.93 11.21
CA LEU A 468 0.57 -17.18 10.69
C LEU A 468 1.19 -18.00 11.83
N ALA A 469 1.09 -19.32 11.74
CA ALA A 469 1.77 -20.26 12.64
C ALA A 469 3.05 -20.79 12.00
N ASP A 470 3.98 -21.30 12.80
CA ASP A 470 5.21 -21.93 12.30
C ASP A 470 4.94 -23.23 11.55
N GLU A 471 5.67 -23.46 10.47
CA GLU A 471 5.59 -24.65 9.60
C GLU A 471 6.83 -25.57 9.67
N TYR A 472 7.78 -25.27 10.56
CA TYR A 472 8.93 -26.12 10.90
C TYR A 472 8.72 -26.84 12.24
N CYS A 473 9.44 -27.94 12.47
CA CYS A 473 9.23 -28.75 13.68
C CYS A 473 9.99 -28.24 14.91
N CYS A 474 9.57 -28.80 16.05
CA CYS A 474 10.39 -29.02 17.23
C CYS A 474 10.66 -27.82 18.17
N ASP A 475 10.43 -26.58 17.74
CA ASP A 475 10.60 -25.39 18.61
C ASP A 475 9.79 -24.14 18.20
N GLY A 476 8.85 -24.26 17.25
CA GLY A 476 7.95 -23.19 16.80
C GLY A 476 6.63 -23.05 17.60
N GLY A 477 5.87 -22.01 17.27
CA GLY A 477 4.54 -21.71 17.76
C GLY A 477 3.43 -22.28 16.87
N TYR A 478 2.91 -23.45 17.25
CA TYR A 478 1.92 -24.18 16.45
C TYR A 478 0.47 -23.89 16.88
N PHE A 479 -0.35 -23.46 15.93
CA PHE A 479 -1.79 -23.33 16.11
C PHE A 479 -2.50 -23.32 14.76
N GLN A 480 -3.76 -23.74 14.76
CA GLN A 480 -4.64 -23.55 13.61
C GLN A 480 -5.48 -22.30 13.85
N THR A 481 -5.35 -21.30 12.97
CA THR A 481 -6.24 -20.15 12.97
C THR A 481 -7.68 -20.58 12.60
N PRO A 482 -8.71 -19.91 13.13
CA PRO A 482 -10.11 -20.25 12.79
C PRO A 482 -10.46 -20.04 11.32
N GLU A 483 -9.88 -19.00 10.71
CA GLU A 483 -10.13 -18.59 9.33
C GLU A 483 -8.82 -18.64 8.55
N VAL A 484 -8.88 -19.20 7.33
CA VAL A 484 -7.76 -19.30 6.38
C VAL A 484 -6.44 -19.76 7.03
N PRO A 485 -6.39 -20.96 7.64
CA PRO A 485 -5.19 -21.48 8.27
C PRO A 485 -4.04 -21.77 7.31
N ASN A 486 -2.81 -21.64 7.80
CA ASN A 486 -1.61 -22.21 7.19
C ASN A 486 -1.21 -23.55 7.83
N VAL A 487 -1.40 -23.68 9.15
CA VAL A 487 -1.25 -24.92 9.92
C VAL A 487 -2.61 -25.49 10.34
N TYR A 488 -2.75 -26.82 10.33
CA TYR A 488 -3.97 -27.56 10.63
C TYR A 488 -3.76 -28.52 11.82
N LYS A 489 -4.77 -28.68 12.68
CA LYS A 489 -4.78 -29.62 13.81
C LYS A 489 -5.02 -31.08 13.41
N SER A 490 -5.33 -31.34 12.14
CA SER A 490 -5.57 -32.70 11.66
C SER A 490 -5.38 -32.81 10.15
N ARG A 491 -5.05 -34.03 9.71
CA ARG A 491 -4.96 -34.37 8.29
C ARG A 491 -6.25 -34.06 7.54
N ASP A 492 -7.40 -34.44 8.12
CA ASP A 492 -8.70 -34.26 7.47
C ASP A 492 -9.02 -32.76 7.29
N ALA A 493 -8.65 -31.92 8.26
CA ALA A 493 -8.78 -30.47 8.11
C ALA A 493 -7.95 -29.93 6.94
N CYS A 494 -6.69 -30.37 6.81
CA CYS A 494 -5.86 -30.02 5.66
C CYS A 494 -6.47 -30.51 4.34
N LEU A 495 -6.89 -31.78 4.27
CA LEU A 495 -7.45 -32.37 3.05
C LEU A 495 -8.74 -31.67 2.58
N ASN A 496 -9.56 -31.21 3.52
CA ASN A 496 -10.78 -30.49 3.22
C ASN A 496 -10.52 -29.06 2.71
N ASP A 497 -9.40 -28.45 3.10
CA ASP A 497 -9.08 -27.06 2.79
C ASP A 497 -8.15 -26.89 1.59
N VAL A 498 -7.22 -27.83 1.36
CA VAL A 498 -6.14 -27.71 0.37
C VAL A 498 -6.63 -27.48 -1.07
N GLY A 499 -7.84 -27.95 -1.41
CA GLY A 499 -8.46 -27.67 -2.70
C GLY A 499 -8.78 -26.19 -2.92
N SER A 500 -9.10 -25.44 -1.86
CA SER A 500 -9.34 -23.99 -1.92
C SER A 500 -8.05 -23.18 -2.15
N LEU A 501 -6.90 -23.79 -1.86
CA LEU A 501 -5.57 -23.24 -2.09
C LEU A 501 -5.02 -23.59 -3.48
N SER A 502 -5.81 -24.22 -4.35
CA SER A 502 -5.33 -24.83 -5.59
C SER A 502 -4.22 -25.88 -5.38
N GLY A 503 -4.16 -26.48 -4.20
CA GLY A 503 -3.29 -27.61 -3.89
C GLY A 503 -3.98 -28.95 -4.13
N VAL A 504 -3.26 -30.03 -3.85
CA VAL A 504 -3.76 -31.40 -3.97
C VAL A 504 -3.65 -32.16 -2.65
N ALA A 505 -4.42 -33.25 -2.50
CA ALA A 505 -4.41 -34.07 -1.28
C ALA A 505 -3.01 -34.60 -0.89
N GLY A 506 -2.09 -34.73 -1.86
CA GLY A 506 -0.70 -35.13 -1.62
C GLY A 506 0.16 -34.05 -0.96
N ASP A 507 -0.29 -32.79 -0.96
CA ASP A 507 0.42 -31.67 -0.37
C ASP A 507 0.28 -31.64 1.17
N CYS A 508 -0.76 -32.29 1.71
CA CYS A 508 -0.98 -32.38 3.15
C CYS A 508 0.05 -33.28 3.82
N ARG A 509 1.04 -32.65 4.45
CA ARG A 509 2.16 -33.28 5.17
C ARG A 509 2.00 -33.09 6.68
N GLY A 510 2.35 -34.11 7.44
CA GLY A 510 2.32 -34.06 8.89
C GLY A 510 3.60 -33.45 9.45
N MET A 511 3.49 -32.71 10.53
CA MET A 511 4.56 -32.08 11.28
C MET A 511 4.40 -32.44 12.76
N ASP A 512 5.48 -32.90 13.38
CA ASP A 512 5.49 -33.22 14.80
C ASP A 512 5.98 -32.02 15.61
N SER A 513 5.33 -31.75 16.75
CA SER A 513 5.65 -30.61 17.59
C SER A 513 6.72 -30.92 18.64
N VAL A 514 6.90 -32.18 19.03
CA VAL A 514 7.82 -32.53 20.13
C VAL A 514 8.38 -33.97 20.12
N ASP A 515 7.90 -34.91 19.29
CA ASP A 515 8.38 -36.30 19.30
C ASP A 515 8.73 -36.85 17.89
N PRO A 516 9.58 -37.88 17.76
CA PRO A 516 9.76 -38.61 16.51
C PRO A 516 8.73 -39.75 16.41
N GLY A 517 7.44 -39.41 16.30
CA GLY A 517 6.33 -40.35 16.14
C GLY A 517 5.83 -40.49 14.69
N THR A 518 4.90 -41.41 14.45
CA THR A 518 4.09 -41.44 13.21
C THR A 518 2.74 -40.72 13.36
N ASP A 519 2.43 -40.26 14.58
CA ASP A 519 1.22 -39.52 14.91
C ASP A 519 1.57 -38.03 14.95
N PHE A 520 1.22 -37.32 13.89
CA PHE A 520 1.53 -35.89 13.75
C PHE A 520 0.47 -35.03 14.46
N ASP A 521 0.92 -34.14 15.35
CA ASP A 521 0.06 -33.18 16.05
C ASP A 521 -0.49 -32.10 15.11
N PHE A 522 0.30 -31.72 14.10
CA PHE A 522 -0.04 -30.68 13.16
C PHE A 522 0.18 -31.13 11.72
N TRP A 523 -0.50 -30.44 10.81
CA TRP A 523 -0.48 -30.70 9.39
C TRP A 523 -0.34 -29.38 8.66
N VAL A 524 0.31 -29.40 7.52
CA VAL A 524 0.62 -28.21 6.71
C VAL A 524 0.47 -28.58 5.23
N SER A 525 0.21 -27.60 4.37
CA SER A 525 -0.09 -27.85 2.94
C SER A 525 0.91 -27.23 1.96
N ASP A 526 1.77 -26.33 2.43
CA ASP A 526 2.82 -25.74 1.62
C ASP A 526 4.05 -26.69 1.49
N PRO A 527 5.12 -26.37 0.76
CA PRO A 527 6.30 -27.23 0.71
C PRO A 527 7.17 -27.09 1.97
N ALA A 528 7.85 -28.17 2.38
CA ALA A 528 8.83 -28.15 3.47
C ALA A 528 10.16 -27.41 3.13
N SER A 529 10.19 -26.66 2.02
CA SER A 529 11.33 -25.86 1.61
C SER A 529 10.84 -24.70 0.76
N ASN A 530 11.57 -23.59 0.79
CA ASN A 530 11.24 -22.34 0.13
C ASN A 530 9.87 -21.82 0.59
N ASP A 531 9.65 -21.73 1.89
CA ASP A 531 8.40 -21.35 2.53
C ASP A 531 8.66 -20.32 3.65
N LEU A 532 7.81 -19.31 3.73
CA LEU A 532 8.05 -18.19 4.65
C LEU A 532 8.05 -18.67 6.10
N MET A 533 7.08 -19.49 6.49
CA MET A 533 6.86 -19.90 7.87
C MET A 533 7.65 -21.16 8.26
N ASN A 534 8.45 -21.71 7.36
CA ASN A 534 9.30 -22.88 7.61
C ASN A 534 10.80 -22.59 7.47
N ASP A 535 11.24 -21.83 6.46
CA ASP A 535 12.67 -21.58 6.22
C ASP A 535 13.01 -20.12 5.86
N ASN A 536 12.16 -19.18 6.30
CA ASN A 536 12.33 -17.72 6.11
C ASN A 536 12.46 -17.30 4.65
N ASN A 537 12.02 -18.14 3.72
CA ASN A 537 12.07 -17.84 2.30
C ASN A 537 10.75 -17.16 1.89
N PHE A 538 10.25 -17.39 0.69
CA PHE A 538 9.06 -16.66 0.23
C PHE A 538 7.74 -17.29 0.68
N ALA A 539 6.74 -16.44 0.89
CA ALA A 539 5.38 -16.85 1.27
C ALA A 539 4.80 -17.85 0.26
N ARG A 540 4.13 -18.88 0.77
CA ARG A 540 3.46 -19.91 -0.04
C ARG A 540 1.94 -19.75 0.00
N ARG A 541 1.21 -20.75 -0.50
CA ARG A 541 -0.21 -20.55 -0.87
C ARG A 541 -1.05 -20.28 0.37
N ALA A 542 -0.80 -21.02 1.44
CA ALA A 542 -1.53 -20.86 2.68
C ALA A 542 -1.12 -19.54 3.39
N ASP A 543 0.17 -19.20 3.37
CA ASP A 543 0.67 -17.90 3.85
C ASP A 543 0.01 -16.73 3.12
N ARG A 544 0.10 -16.72 1.78
CA ARG A 544 -0.44 -15.67 0.91
C ARG A 544 -1.95 -15.53 1.13
N ARG A 545 -2.70 -16.63 1.22
CA ARG A 545 -4.14 -16.58 1.49
C ARG A 545 -4.44 -15.88 2.81
N ARG A 546 -3.67 -16.16 3.86
CA ARG A 546 -3.86 -15.52 5.17
C ARG A 546 -3.49 -14.04 5.14
N ILE A 547 -2.39 -13.68 4.50
CA ILE A 547 -1.96 -12.28 4.32
C ILE A 547 -3.03 -11.50 3.53
N THR A 548 -3.52 -12.05 2.41
CA THR A 548 -4.61 -11.45 1.62
C THR A 548 -5.89 -11.28 2.45
N PHE A 549 -6.24 -12.27 3.27
CA PHE A 549 -7.40 -12.18 4.14
C PHE A 549 -7.30 -11.01 5.13
N VAL A 550 -6.12 -10.79 5.73
CA VAL A 550 -5.90 -9.69 6.68
C VAL A 550 -5.97 -8.33 5.97
N PHE A 551 -5.34 -8.16 4.80
CA PHE A 551 -5.51 -6.93 4.02
C PHE A 551 -6.98 -6.68 3.65
N GLY A 552 -7.73 -7.72 3.28
CA GLY A 552 -9.17 -7.60 3.05
C GLY A 552 -9.99 -7.21 4.30
N GLN A 553 -9.48 -7.44 5.51
CA GLN A 553 -10.07 -6.86 6.74
C GLN A 553 -9.70 -5.39 6.90
N CYS A 554 -8.45 -5.03 6.60
CA CYS A 554 -7.98 -3.64 6.66
C CYS A 554 -8.76 -2.74 5.69
N ASP A 555 -9.06 -3.21 4.48
CA ASP A 555 -9.95 -2.49 3.53
C ASP A 555 -11.32 -2.15 4.14
N GLN A 556 -11.80 -2.97 5.07
CA GLN A 556 -13.07 -2.79 5.78
C GLN A 556 -12.97 -1.94 7.05
N GLY A 557 -11.81 -1.32 7.32
CA GLY A 557 -11.60 -0.55 8.53
C GLY A 557 -11.38 -1.40 9.79
N LYS A 558 -10.90 -2.65 9.63
CA LYS A 558 -10.70 -3.63 10.72
C LYS A 558 -9.22 -4.00 10.93
N CYS A 559 -8.32 -3.18 10.40
CA CYS A 559 -6.96 -3.07 10.90
C CYS A 559 -7.02 -2.32 12.25
#